data_AF-A0A1Y4DS09-F1
#
_entry.id   AF-A0A1Y4DS09-F1
#
_cell.length_a   1.000
_cell.length_b   1.000
_cell.length_c   1.000
_cell.angle_alpha   90.00
_cell.angle_beta   90.00
_cell.angle_gamma   90.00
#
_symmetry.space_group_name_H-M   'P 1'
#
loop_
_entity.id
_entity.type
_entity.pdbx_description
1 polymer ?
#
loop_
_entity_poly.entity_id
_entity_poly.type
_entity_poly.pdbx_seq_one_letter_code
_entity_poly.pdbx_strand_id
1 'polypeptide(L)' 'MNQNVTLSINSNVLQQASDYARSKGTDLSELVENLLKQVTGSKQKEKIRPVSELDPRVQRLVGVVRLDGKEVGLE' A
#
# COMPACT_ATOMS: atom_id res chain seq x y z
N MET A 1 18.96 -0.69 0.89
CA MET A 1 19.90 0.37 0.47
C MET A 1 19.09 1.55 0.01
N ASN A 2 19.40 2.75 0.49
CA ASN A 2 18.69 3.98 0.10
C ASN A 2 19.45 4.64 -1.05
N GLN A 3 18.74 5.24 -2.00
CA GLN A 3 19.31 5.94 -3.15
C GLN A 3 18.74 7.36 -3.19
N ASN A 4 19.59 8.35 -3.41
CA ASN A 4 19.16 9.74 -3.54
C ASN A 4 18.79 10.02 -4.99
N VAL A 5 17.61 10.60 -5.21
CA VAL A 5 17.10 10.96 -6.54
C VAL A 5 16.78 12.46 -6.56
N THR A 6 17.24 13.16 -7.59
CA THR A 6 16.91 14.57 -7.81
C THR A 6 15.78 14.68 -8.84
N LEU A 7 14.67 15.33 -8.47
CA LEU A 7 13.51 15.54 -9.32
C LEU A 7 13.30 17.04 -9.56
N SER A 8 12.99 17.42 -10.80
CA SER A 8 12.54 18.78 -11.11
C SER A 8 11.02 18.86 -10.98
N ILE A 9 10.52 19.68 -10.06
CA ILE A 9 9.09 19.88 -9.83
C ILE A 9 8.75 21.36 -9.76
N ASN A 10 7.50 21.73 -10.02
CA ASN A 10 7.04 23.11 -9.88
C ASN A 10 7.16 23.57 -8.42
N SER A 11 7.67 24.78 -8.19
CA SER A 11 7.90 25.34 -6.85
C SER A 11 6.62 25.44 -6.01
N ASN A 12 5.47 25.77 -6.63
CA ASN A 12 4.19 25.82 -5.93
C ASN A 12 3.78 24.43 -5.43
N VAL A 13 4.01 23.39 -6.26
CA VAL A 13 3.71 22.01 -5.88
C VAL A 13 4.63 21.54 -4.74
N LEU A 14 5.92 21.91 -4.77
CA LEU A 14 6.87 21.62 -3.69
C LEU A 14 6.41 22.20 -2.35
N GLN A 15 5.90 23.43 -2.38
CA GLN A 15 5.46 24.13 -1.19
C GLN A 15 4.20 23.50 -0.60
N GLN A 16 3.19 23.23 -1.43
CA GLN A 16 1.97 22.53 -1.00
C GLN A 16 2.26 21.15 -0.41
N ALA A 17 3.16 20.38 -1.04
CA ALA A 17 3.54 19.06 -0.55
C ALA A 17 4.28 19.14 0.80
N SER A 18 5.14 20.14 0.98
CA SER A 18 5.86 20.37 2.24
C SER A 18 4.93 20.77 3.37
N ASP A 19 3.97 21.66 3.10
CA ASP A 19 2.97 22.08 4.08
C ASP A 19 2.04 20.93 4.47
N TYR A 20 1.64 20.11 3.48
CA TYR A 20 0.87 18.91 3.74
C TYR A 20 1.64 17.90 4.61
N ALA A 21 2.91 17.63 4.30
CA ALA A 21 3.75 16.72 5.09
C ALA A 21 3.85 17.18 6.56
N ARG A 22 4.13 18.47 6.78
CA ARG A 22 4.15 19.07 8.13
C ARG A 22 2.82 18.95 8.86
N SER A 23 1.70 19.20 8.17
CA SER A 23 0.36 19.08 8.76
C SER A 23 0.02 17.65 9.21
N LYS A 24 0.66 16.66 8.59
CA LYS A 24 0.51 15.23 8.89
C LYS A 24 1.59 14.70 9.84
N GLY A 25 2.52 15.55 10.28
CA GLY A 25 3.63 15.17 11.16
C GLY A 25 4.63 14.21 10.50
N THR A 26 4.78 14.30 9.18
CA THR A 26 5.73 13.48 8.39
C THR A 26 6.65 14.38 7.58
N ASP A 27 7.75 13.82 7.08
CA ASP A 27 8.71 14.50 6.21
C ASP A 27 8.35 14.33 4.74
N LEU A 28 8.76 15.29 3.90
CA LEU A 28 8.50 15.25 2.45
C LEU A 28 9.07 13.97 1.80
N SER A 29 10.25 13.53 2.23
CA SER A 29 10.88 12.31 1.71
C SER A 29 10.05 11.06 2.03
N GLU A 30 9.53 10.96 3.26
CA GLU A 30 8.69 9.84 3.69
C GLU A 30 7.35 9.85 2.93
N LEU A 31 6.75 11.02 2.78
CA LEU A 31 5.53 11.20 1.99
C LEU A 31 5.71 10.76 0.53
N VAL A 32 6.79 11.20 -0.12
CA VAL A 32 7.07 10.84 -1.52
C VAL A 32 7.36 9.35 -1.64
N GLU A 33 8.15 8.77 -0.72
CA GLU A 33 8.42 7.34 -0.72
C GLU A 33 7.14 6.52 -0.57
N ASN A 34 6.25 6.92 0.35
CA ASN A 34 5.00 6.20 0.59
C ASN A 34 4.04 6.30 -0.60
N LEU A 35 3.97 7.48 -1.23
CA LEU A 35 3.22 7.66 -2.47
C LEU A 35 3.79 6.76 -3.58
N LEU A 36 5.11 6.77 -3.77
CA LEU A 36 5.78 5.92 -4.74
C LEU A 36 5.50 4.44 -4.47
N LYS A 37 5.57 3.97 -3.22
CA LYS A 37 5.18 2.60 -2.83
C LYS A 37 3.73 2.28 -3.21
N GLN A 38 2.81 3.22 -3.01
CA GLN A 38 1.40 3.03 -3.34
C GLN A 38 1.15 2.94 -4.86
N VAL A 39 1.81 3.80 -5.65
CA VAL A 39 1.59 3.86 -7.12
C VAL A 39 2.43 2.84 -7.90
N THR A 40 3.66 2.56 -7.43
CA THR A 40 4.57 1.56 -8.01
C THR A 40 4.42 0.19 -7.37
N GLY A 41 3.56 0.08 -6.35
CA GLY A 41 2.99 -1.13 -5.78
C GLY A 41 2.21 -1.91 -6.83
N SER A 42 2.92 -2.33 -7.86
CA SER A 42 2.56 -3.37 -8.78
C SER A 42 2.29 -4.55 -7.91
N LYS A 43 1.01 -4.91 -7.77
CA LYS A 43 0.52 -6.29 -7.84
C LYS A 43 1.54 -7.36 -7.42
N GLN A 44 2.20 -7.21 -6.29
CA GLN A 44 2.39 -8.37 -5.46
C GLN A 44 0.95 -8.69 -5.16
N LYS A 45 0.39 -9.63 -5.95
CA LYS A 45 -0.68 -10.47 -5.44
C LYS A 45 -0.15 -10.79 -4.05
N GLU A 46 -0.70 -10.16 -3.02
CA GLU A 46 -0.54 -10.68 -1.68
C GLU A 46 -0.79 -12.16 -1.92
N LYS A 47 0.25 -12.98 -1.72
CA LYS A 47 0.06 -14.42 -1.79
C LYS A 47 -1.03 -14.63 -0.77
N ILE A 48 -2.27 -14.82 -1.25
CA ILE A 48 -3.40 -15.01 -0.38
C ILE A 48 -2.96 -16.19 0.45
N ARG A 49 -2.69 -15.94 1.74
CA ARG A 49 -2.20 -16.99 2.61
C ARG A 49 -3.26 -18.08 2.53
N PRO A 50 -2.87 -19.33 2.20
CA PRO A 50 -3.85 -20.39 2.11
C PRO A 50 -4.62 -20.42 3.43
N VAL A 51 -5.92 -20.68 3.37
CA VAL A 51 -6.80 -20.59 4.55
C VAL A 51 -6.27 -21.44 5.71
N SER A 52 -5.57 -22.53 5.41
CA SER A 52 -4.86 -23.39 6.35
C SER A 52 -3.80 -22.68 7.22
N GLU A 53 -3.22 -21.59 6.75
CA GLU A 53 -2.21 -20.79 7.46
C GLU A 53 -2.81 -19.65 8.30
N LEU A 54 -4.14 -19.48 8.27
CA LEU A 54 -4.82 -18.45 9.06
C LEU A 54 -5.13 -18.95 10.48
N ASP A 55 -5.33 -18.02 11.42
CA ASP A 55 -5.78 -18.35 12.78
C ASP A 55 -7.14 -19.09 12.74
N PRO A 56 -7.39 -20.12 13.58
CA PRO A 56 -8.63 -20.89 13.56
C PRO A 56 -9.90 -20.06 13.70
N ARG A 57 -9.86 -18.91 14.40
CA ARG A 57 -11.00 -17.99 14.48
C ARG A 57 -11.26 -17.29 13.15
N VAL A 58 -10.20 -16.95 12.43
CA VAL A 58 -10.25 -16.30 11.12
C VAL A 58 -10.69 -17.30 10.04
N GLN A 59 -10.23 -18.56 10.10
CA GLN A 59 -10.68 -19.63 9.19
C GLN A 59 -12.20 -19.81 9.18
N ARG A 60 -12.84 -19.75 10.36
CA ARG A 60 -14.30 -19.86 10.51
C ARG A 60 -15.06 -18.68 9.88
N LEU A 61 -14.42 -17.52 9.75
CA LEU A 61 -15.01 -16.32 9.16
C LEU A 61 -14.86 -16.31 7.62
N VAL A 62 -13.75 -16.82 7.09
CA VAL A 62 -13.48 -16.85 5.64
C VAL A 62 -14.53 -17.66 4.88
N GLY A 63 -14.99 -18.79 5.43
CA GLY A 63 -16.02 -19.62 4.79
C GLY A 63 -17.41 -18.97 4.65
N VAL A 64 -17.64 -17.80 5.28
CA VAL A 64 -18.94 -17.09 5.28
C VAL A 64 -18.99 -15.96 4.25
N VAL A 65 -17.84 -15.46 3.78
CA VAL A 65 -17.78 -14.31 2.86
C VAL A 65 -17.80 -14.78 1.41
N ARG A 66 -18.99 -14.82 0.81
CA ARG A 66 -19.16 -14.95 -0.65
C ARG A 66 -19.13 -13.56 -1.29
N LEU A 67 -18.02 -13.21 -1.93
CA LEU A 67 -17.97 -12.06 -2.81
C LEU A 67 -18.39 -12.52 -4.20
N ASP A 68 -19.58 -12.11 -4.64
CA ASP A 68 -20.10 -12.39 -5.97
C ASP A 68 -19.08 -11.98 -7.06
N GLY A 69 -18.50 -12.98 -7.73
CA GLY A 69 -17.88 -12.80 -9.03
C GLY A 69 -16.37 -12.96 -9.16
N LYS A 70 -15.65 -13.55 -8.19
CA LYS A 70 -14.32 -14.15 -8.44
C LYS A 70 -13.95 -15.15 -7.36
N GLU A 71 -14.02 -16.43 -7.70
CA GLU A 71 -13.42 -17.50 -6.92
C GLU A 71 -11.92 -17.24 -6.83
N VAL A 72 -11.49 -16.70 -5.69
CA VAL A 72 -10.09 -16.61 -5.31
C VAL A 72 -9.80 -17.76 -4.35
N GLY A 73 -9.19 -18.81 -4.88
CA GLY A 73 -8.52 -19.83 -4.10
C GLY A 73 -9.32 -21.12 -3.89
N LEU A 74 -9.42 -21.93 -4.95
CA LEU A 74 -9.09 -23.34 -4.87
C LEU A 74 -8.32 -23.68 -6.16
N GLU A 75 -7.10 -24.20 -5.98
CA GLU A 75 -5.98 -24.40 -6.93
C GLU A 75 -4.97 -23.23 -7.09
#